data_AF-A0A833GYL5-F1
#
_entry.id   AF-A0A833GYL5-F1
#
_cell.length_a   1.000
_cell.length_b   1.000
_cell.length_c   1.000
_cell.angle_alpha   90.00
_cell.angle_beta   90.00
_cell.angle_gamma   90.00
#
_symmetry.space_group_name_H-M   'P 1'
#
loop_
_entity.id
_entity.type
_entity.pdbx_description
1 polymer ?
#
loop_
_entity_poly.entity_id
_entity_poly.type
_entity_poly.pdbx_seq_one_letter_code
_entity_poly.pdbx_strand_id
1 'polypeptide(L)'
;MNIALLKAEAARLKRNGKLFMPAIDSDSIDGVWINNIESQEIFAIKDQEQVMLIQSDGIDSIEIKTINGLERYQDIGISFKTQEYLSYPCIDYLFKYGNQEVQEWLAINNWRPDWSYNSNFKDPLARDYELWWQTTYPFFNPKDLIGFGNSWIFNWPEDNEELLLNPVGSRHVITTLRESEPWYEVLYYEETGYVGFVRTT
;
A
#
# COMPACT_ATOMS: atom_id res chain seq x y z
N MET A 1 20.67 19.32 4.19
CA MET A 1 19.37 18.67 4.42
C MET A 1 19.17 18.44 5.91
N ASN A 2 17.93 18.43 6.40
CA ASN A 2 17.59 18.05 7.77
C ASN A 2 16.22 17.35 7.80
N ILE A 3 15.85 16.79 8.96
CA ILE A 3 14.63 15.99 9.09
C ILE A 3 13.35 16.80 8.87
N ALA A 4 13.33 18.09 9.23
CA ALA A 4 12.16 18.94 9.03
C ALA A 4 11.91 19.20 7.53
N LEU A 5 12.98 19.39 6.75
CA LEU A 5 12.89 19.55 5.30
C LEU A 5 12.41 18.27 4.60
N LEU A 6 12.92 17.10 4.99
CA LEU A 6 12.42 15.82 4.46
C LEU A 6 10.94 15.59 4.78
N LYS A 7 10.50 15.90 6.00
CA LYS A 7 9.08 15.80 6.39
C LYS A 7 8.20 16.81 5.64
N ALA A 8 8.69 18.03 5.41
CA ALA A 8 7.98 19.02 4.61
C ALA A 8 7.82 18.54 3.16
N GLU A 9 8.87 17.95 2.59
CA GLU A 9 8.83 17.38 1.25
C GLU A 9 7.91 16.17 1.16
N ALA A 10 7.93 15.28 2.16
CA ALA A 10 6.98 14.19 2.28
C ALA A 10 5.53 14.70 2.36
N ALA A 11 5.29 15.80 3.08
CA ALA A 11 3.98 16.43 3.17
C ALA A 11 3.51 17.07 1.86
N ARG A 12 4.43 17.47 0.98
CA ARG A 12 4.14 17.91 -0.40
C ARG A 12 3.73 16.73 -1.29
N LEU A 13 4.38 15.58 -1.09
CA LEU A 13 4.18 14.35 -1.89
C LEU A 13 3.11 13.40 -1.33
N LYS A 14 2.51 13.70 -0.18
CA LYS A 14 1.53 12.82 0.47
C LYS A 14 0.33 12.54 -0.43
N ARG A 15 -0.26 11.35 -0.29
CA ARG A 15 -1.49 10.93 -0.96
C ARG A 15 -2.63 10.80 0.05
N ASN A 16 -3.86 10.97 -0.42
CA ASN A 16 -5.05 10.61 0.35
C ASN A 16 -5.25 9.10 0.24
N GLY A 17 -4.78 8.38 1.26
CA GLY A 17 -4.93 6.95 1.37
C GLY A 17 -6.24 6.55 2.04
N LYS A 18 -6.52 5.25 2.04
CA LYS A 18 -7.66 4.63 2.74
C LYS A 18 -7.15 3.56 3.71
N LEU A 19 -7.67 3.57 4.93
CA LEU A 19 -7.56 2.46 5.88
C LEU A 19 -8.85 1.65 5.80
N PHE A 20 -8.74 0.33 5.68
CA PHE A 20 -9.88 -0.57 5.71
C PHE A 20 -10.06 -1.08 7.13
N MET A 21 -11.17 -0.72 7.76
CA MET A 21 -11.47 -1.02 9.16
C MET A 21 -12.77 -1.82 9.28
N PRO A 22 -12.90 -2.73 10.27
CA PRO A 22 -14.16 -3.41 10.54
C PRO A 22 -15.34 -2.44 10.66
N ALA A 23 -16.42 -2.74 9.94
CA ALA A 23 -17.65 -1.97 9.90
C ALA A 23 -18.63 -2.48 10.95
N ILE A 24 -18.34 -2.22 12.23
CA ILE A 24 -19.26 -2.54 13.34
C ILE A 24 -20.40 -1.50 13.32
N ASP A 25 -21.65 -1.97 13.22
CA ASP A 25 -22.87 -1.13 13.22
C ASP A 25 -22.84 0.05 12.23
N SER A 26 -22.32 -0.18 11.03
CA SER A 26 -22.17 0.85 9.98
C SER A 26 -23.19 0.68 8.87
N ASP A 27 -23.90 1.76 8.52
CA ASP A 27 -24.80 1.80 7.35
C ASP A 27 -24.03 1.86 6.01
N SER A 28 -22.72 2.12 6.06
CA SER A 28 -21.85 2.14 4.89
C SER A 28 -20.83 1.00 4.95
N ILE A 29 -20.85 0.16 3.92
CA ILE A 29 -19.95 -0.98 3.72
C ILE A 29 -19.20 -0.77 2.41
N ASP A 30 -17.89 -0.68 2.49
CA ASP A 30 -16.98 -0.52 1.35
C ASP A 30 -16.41 -1.85 0.85
N GLY A 31 -16.54 -2.91 1.65
CA GLY A 31 -16.18 -4.25 1.24
C GLY A 31 -16.39 -5.27 2.34
N VAL A 32 -16.06 -6.52 2.03
CA VAL A 32 -16.21 -7.66 2.92
C VAL A 32 -14.98 -8.54 2.80
N TRP A 33 -14.36 -8.86 3.93
CA TRP A 33 -13.38 -9.94 4.05
C TRP A 33 -14.11 -11.25 4.29
N ILE A 34 -14.00 -12.21 3.39
CA ILE A 34 -14.63 -13.51 3.52
C ILE A 34 -13.54 -14.50 3.90
N ASN A 35 -13.48 -14.82 5.19
CA ASN A 35 -12.66 -15.92 5.64
C ASN A 35 -13.51 -17.19 5.45
N ASN A 36 -12.96 -18.27 4.89
CA ASN A 36 -13.51 -19.64 4.96
C ASN A 36 -14.47 -20.12 3.84
N ILE A 37 -14.00 -20.17 2.58
CA ILE A 37 -14.51 -21.18 1.62
C ILE A 37 -13.31 -21.99 1.13
N GLU A 38 -13.21 -23.25 1.55
CA GLU A 38 -12.30 -24.25 0.96
C GLU A 38 -10.81 -23.84 0.83
N SER A 39 -10.27 -23.12 1.81
CA SER A 39 -8.86 -22.63 1.85
C SER A 39 -8.55 -21.47 0.89
N GLN A 40 -9.58 -20.81 0.35
CA GLN A 40 -9.43 -19.59 -0.43
C GLN A 40 -9.71 -18.36 0.44
N GLU A 41 -8.78 -17.41 0.42
CA GLU A 41 -9.06 -16.08 0.94
C GLU A 41 -9.77 -15.26 -0.12
N ILE A 42 -10.92 -14.69 0.24
CA ILE A 42 -11.75 -13.95 -0.70
C ILE A 42 -12.07 -12.58 -0.12
N PHE A 43 -11.86 -11.55 -0.95
CA PHE A 43 -12.12 -10.17 -0.61
C PHE A 43 -13.06 -9.58 -1.62
N ALA A 44 -14.15 -9.00 -1.15
CA ALA A 44 -15.01 -8.17 -1.98
C ALA A 44 -14.77 -6.70 -1.63
N ILE A 45 -14.40 -5.86 -2.60
CA ILE A 45 -14.10 -4.43 -2.36
C ILE A 45 -14.78 -3.56 -3.43
N LYS A 46 -15.39 -2.46 -2.98
CA LYS A 46 -15.83 -1.38 -3.86
C LYS A 46 -14.64 -0.54 -4.26
N ASP A 47 -14.42 -0.44 -5.57
CA ASP A 47 -13.44 0.45 -6.14
C ASP A 47 -14.07 1.22 -7.30
N GLN A 48 -14.15 2.54 -7.13
CA GLN A 48 -14.93 3.43 -8.00
C GLN A 48 -16.38 2.92 -8.12
N GLU A 49 -16.87 2.68 -9.34
CA GLU A 49 -18.23 2.21 -9.64
C GLU A 49 -18.33 0.68 -9.71
N GLN A 50 -17.25 -0.06 -9.38
CA GLN A 50 -17.19 -1.51 -9.50
C GLN A 50 -17.04 -2.17 -8.13
N VAL A 51 -17.53 -3.41 -8.04
CA VAL A 51 -17.21 -4.30 -6.93
C VAL A 51 -16.29 -5.39 -7.47
N MET A 52 -15.12 -5.52 -6.86
CA MET A 52 -14.15 -6.55 -7.20
C MET A 52 -14.20 -7.66 -6.18
N LEU A 53 -14.14 -8.89 -6.67
CA LEU A 53 -13.86 -10.09 -5.90
C LEU A 53 -12.41 -10.49 -6.18
N ILE A 54 -11.58 -10.44 -5.16
CA ILE A 54 -10.17 -10.84 -5.17
C ILE A 54 -10.13 -12.20 -4.47
N GLN A 55 -9.71 -13.24 -5.17
CA GLN A 55 -9.63 -14.60 -4.66
C GLN A 55 -8.17 -15.06 -4.71
N SER A 56 -7.64 -15.54 -3.58
CA SER A 56 -6.37 -16.26 -3.58
C SER A 56 -6.59 -17.76 -3.55
N ASP A 57 -5.70 -18.50 -4.21
CA ASP A 57 -5.60 -19.96 -4.08
C ASP A 57 -4.85 -20.41 -2.82
N GLY A 58 -4.37 -19.46 -2.00
CA GLY A 58 -3.62 -19.72 -0.78
C GLY A 58 -2.15 -20.09 -1.00
N ILE A 59 -1.65 -20.02 -2.24
CA ILE A 59 -0.27 -20.42 -2.59
C ILE A 59 0.49 -19.23 -3.17
N ASP A 60 0.18 -18.82 -4.39
CA ASP A 60 0.96 -17.81 -5.12
C ASP A 60 0.14 -17.05 -6.17
N SER A 61 -1.16 -17.33 -6.29
CA SER A 61 -2.01 -16.67 -7.28
C SER A 61 -3.16 -15.88 -6.67
N ILE A 62 -3.52 -14.82 -7.41
CA ILE A 62 -4.68 -13.97 -7.13
C ILE A 62 -5.50 -13.86 -8.42
N GLU A 63 -6.77 -14.23 -8.33
CA GLU A 63 -7.75 -14.01 -9.37
C GLU A 63 -8.64 -12.82 -9.00
N ILE A 64 -8.84 -11.89 -9.93
CA ILE A 64 -9.65 -10.69 -9.73
C ILE A 64 -10.82 -10.71 -10.70
N LYS A 65 -12.04 -10.63 -10.18
CA LYS A 65 -13.30 -10.62 -10.97
C LYS A 65 -14.17 -9.45 -10.58
N THR A 66 -14.89 -8.88 -11.53
CA THR A 66 -15.97 -7.93 -11.21
C THR A 66 -17.25 -8.68 -10.86
N ILE A 67 -17.93 -8.25 -9.81
CA ILE A 67 -19.18 -8.83 -9.30
C ILE A 67 -20.27 -7.76 -9.13
N ASN A 68 -21.52 -8.19 -9.03
CA ASN A 68 -22.66 -7.31 -8.79
C ASN A 68 -22.92 -7.21 -7.28
N GLY A 69 -22.41 -6.13 -6.67
CA GLY A 69 -22.72 -5.79 -5.27
C GLY A 69 -22.00 -6.64 -4.22
N LEU A 70 -22.24 -6.30 -2.95
CA LEU A 70 -21.62 -6.95 -1.79
C LEU A 70 -22.61 -7.84 -1.01
N GLU A 71 -23.90 -7.77 -1.31
CA GLU A 71 -24.99 -8.23 -0.45
C GLU A 71 -24.87 -9.72 -0.11
N ARG A 72 -24.44 -10.53 -1.09
CA ARG A 72 -24.27 -11.98 -0.92
C ARG A 72 -23.13 -12.38 0.02
N TYR A 73 -22.22 -11.45 0.31
CA TYR A 73 -21.02 -11.72 1.09
C TYR A 73 -21.11 -11.17 2.52
N GLN A 74 -21.99 -10.18 2.76
CA GLN A 74 -22.08 -9.49 4.05
C GLN A 74 -22.42 -10.42 5.22
N ASP A 75 -23.20 -11.47 4.99
CA ASP A 75 -23.61 -12.44 6.03
C ASP A 75 -22.56 -13.53 6.31
N ILE A 76 -21.56 -13.70 5.43
CA ILE A 76 -20.57 -14.79 5.51
C ILE A 76 -19.14 -14.27 5.72
N GLY A 77 -18.98 -12.97 5.94
CA GLY A 77 -17.68 -12.35 6.09
C GLY A 77 -17.70 -11.17 7.05
N ILE A 78 -16.59 -10.46 7.09
CA ILE A 78 -16.38 -9.32 7.96
C ILE A 78 -16.43 -8.09 7.11
N SER A 79 -17.54 -7.39 7.23
CA SER A 79 -17.77 -6.13 6.53
C SER A 79 -16.79 -5.07 7.01
N PHE A 80 -16.37 -4.21 6.09
CA PHE A 80 -15.43 -3.13 6.38
C PHE A 80 -15.81 -1.84 5.68
N LYS A 81 -15.33 -0.75 6.27
CA LYS A 81 -15.46 0.60 5.76
C LYS A 81 -14.09 1.23 5.62
N THR A 82 -14.03 2.27 4.81
CA THR A 82 -12.83 3.04 4.56
C THR A 82 -12.80 4.26 5.46
N GLN A 83 -11.62 4.56 5.99
CA GLN A 83 -11.31 5.82 6.65
C GLN A 83 -10.16 6.48 5.90
N GLU A 84 -10.29 7.77 5.60
CA GLU A 84 -9.20 8.52 4.97
C GLU A 84 -7.99 8.64 5.91
N TYR A 85 -6.79 8.54 5.33
CA TYR A 85 -5.54 8.86 6.02
C TYR A 85 -4.55 9.51 5.06
N LEU A 86 -3.50 10.12 5.62
CA LEU A 86 -2.42 10.69 4.84
C LEU A 86 -1.32 9.64 4.66
N SER A 87 -1.14 9.18 3.43
CA SER A 87 -0.04 8.29 3.08
C SER A 87 1.19 9.12 2.72
N TYR A 88 2.20 9.07 3.59
CA TYR A 88 3.50 9.67 3.34
C TYR A 88 4.41 8.69 2.58
N PRO A 89 5.25 9.20 1.66
CA PRO A 89 6.21 8.37 0.93
C PRO A 89 7.33 7.86 1.86
N CYS A 90 7.85 6.66 1.60
CA CYS A 90 9.17 6.26 2.14
C CYS A 90 10.30 7.08 1.48
N ILE A 91 11.53 6.88 1.94
CA ILE A 91 12.69 7.64 1.50
C ILE A 91 12.99 7.48 0.00
N ASP A 92 12.71 6.31 -0.60
CA ASP A 92 12.96 6.06 -2.02
C ASP A 92 12.14 6.98 -2.92
N TYR A 93 10.89 7.22 -2.56
CA TYR A 93 10.05 8.18 -3.26
C TYR A 93 10.53 9.62 -3.07
N LEU A 94 11.13 9.96 -1.93
CA LEU A 94 11.77 11.26 -1.76
C LEU A 94 13.01 11.37 -2.63
N PHE A 95 13.83 10.31 -2.73
CA PHE A 95 15.00 10.31 -3.60
C PHE A 95 14.60 10.56 -5.06
N LYS A 96 13.56 9.87 -5.52
CA LYS A 96 13.09 9.92 -6.90
C LYS A 96 12.33 11.20 -7.27
N TYR A 97 11.42 11.66 -6.39
CA TYR A 97 10.48 12.75 -6.69
C TYR A 97 10.71 14.03 -5.88
N GLY A 98 11.73 14.02 -5.03
CA GLY A 98 12.10 15.14 -4.17
C GLY A 98 12.56 16.35 -4.96
N ASN A 99 12.32 17.52 -4.37
CA ASN A 99 12.74 18.82 -4.89
C ASN A 99 14.27 18.97 -4.98
N GLN A 100 14.74 20.13 -5.46
CA GLN A 100 16.15 20.43 -5.66
C GLN A 100 17.02 20.21 -4.41
N GLU A 101 16.54 20.53 -3.21
CA GLU A 101 17.32 20.32 -1.98
C GLU A 101 17.58 18.84 -1.71
N VAL A 102 16.60 17.98 -2.03
CA VAL A 102 16.78 16.52 -1.97
C VAL A 102 17.80 16.06 -3.00
N GLN A 103 17.74 16.60 -4.23
CA GLN A 103 18.70 16.26 -5.29
C GLN A 103 20.14 16.67 -4.92
N GLU A 104 20.32 17.85 -4.34
CA GLU A 104 21.63 18.31 -3.84
C GLU A 104 22.13 17.43 -2.70
N TRP A 105 21.25 17.03 -1.78
CA TRP A 105 21.59 16.12 -0.68
C TRP A 105 22.02 14.74 -1.17
N LEU A 106 21.35 14.19 -2.19
CA LEU A 106 21.76 12.94 -2.84
C LEU A 106 23.14 13.08 -3.50
N ALA A 107 23.36 14.17 -4.24
CA ALA A 107 24.63 14.42 -4.92
C ALA A 107 25.80 14.52 -3.93
N ILE A 108 25.63 15.19 -2.79
CA ILE A 108 26.64 15.27 -1.71
C ILE A 108 26.97 13.87 -1.16
N ASN A 109 25.98 12.97 -1.13
CA ASN A 109 26.13 11.60 -0.67
C ASN A 109 26.54 10.61 -1.78
N ASN A 110 26.89 11.09 -2.99
CA ASN A 110 27.20 10.27 -4.16
C ASN A 110 26.10 9.22 -4.47
N TRP A 111 24.85 9.62 -4.26
CA TRP A 111 23.69 8.76 -4.47
C TRP A 111 22.89 9.25 -5.68
N ARG A 112 22.25 8.32 -6.38
CA ARG A 112 21.39 8.65 -7.51
C ARG A 112 19.91 8.60 -7.14
N PRO A 113 19.05 9.40 -7.78
CA PRO A 113 17.60 9.39 -7.50
C PRO A 113 16.90 8.07 -7.78
N ASP A 114 17.44 7.25 -8.69
CA ASP A 114 16.95 5.93 -9.09
C ASP A 114 17.47 4.79 -8.21
N TRP A 115 18.42 5.05 -7.30
CA TRP A 115 18.96 4.04 -6.41
C TRP A 115 18.12 3.88 -5.15
N SER A 116 17.65 2.66 -4.90
CA SER A 116 16.92 2.30 -3.69
C SER A 116 17.79 2.43 -2.44
N TYR A 117 17.24 3.02 -1.38
CA TYR A 117 17.89 3.20 -0.09
C TYR A 117 18.33 1.87 0.49
N ASN A 118 19.59 1.83 0.90
CA ASN A 118 20.20 0.67 1.53
C ASN A 118 21.40 1.10 2.39
N SER A 119 22.07 0.12 3.00
CA SER A 119 23.20 0.35 3.91
C SER A 119 24.42 1.07 3.29
N ASN A 120 24.49 1.23 1.96
CA ASN A 120 25.53 2.01 1.31
C ASN A 120 25.31 3.53 1.40
N PHE A 121 24.08 4.00 1.62
CA PHE A 121 23.81 5.41 1.88
C PHE A 121 24.17 5.75 3.34
N LYS A 122 25.23 6.54 3.54
CA LYS A 122 25.88 6.68 4.86
C LYS A 122 25.34 7.79 5.74
N ASP A 123 24.57 8.74 5.20
CA ASP A 123 24.00 9.82 5.99
C ASP A 123 22.86 9.27 6.88
N PRO A 124 22.97 9.39 8.22
CA PRO A 124 21.98 8.85 9.15
C PRO A 124 20.60 9.50 8.98
N LEU A 125 20.52 10.67 8.35
CA LEU A 125 19.25 11.36 8.16
C LEU A 125 18.22 10.53 7.37
N ALA A 126 18.66 9.70 6.42
CA ALA A 126 17.76 8.80 5.70
C ALA A 126 17.13 7.76 6.65
N ARG A 127 17.94 7.20 7.56
CA ARG A 127 17.46 6.27 8.58
C ARG A 127 16.49 6.94 9.55
N ASP A 128 16.81 8.16 9.99
CA ASP A 128 15.94 8.92 10.90
C ASP A 128 14.58 9.22 10.25
N TYR A 129 14.57 9.51 8.95
CA TYR A 129 13.35 9.65 8.18
C TYR A 129 12.57 8.34 8.07
N GLU A 130 13.24 7.23 7.74
CA GLU A 130 12.61 5.90 7.64
C GLU A 130 11.95 5.48 8.96
N LEU A 131 12.65 5.65 10.08
CA LEU A 131 12.08 5.37 11.40
C LEU A 131 10.84 6.20 11.68
N TRP A 132 10.83 7.48 11.29
CA TRP A 132 9.63 8.30 11.39
C TRP A 132 8.53 7.83 10.44
N TRP A 133 8.84 7.54 9.19
CA TRP A 133 7.87 7.09 8.19
C TRP A 133 7.16 5.80 8.64
N GLN A 134 7.91 4.84 9.21
CA GLN A 134 7.36 3.62 9.79
C GLN A 134 6.33 3.89 10.90
N THR A 135 6.44 4.99 11.65
CA THR A 135 5.39 5.36 12.64
C THR A 135 4.07 5.83 12.00
N THR A 136 4.10 6.16 10.70
CA THR A 136 2.95 6.68 9.96
C THR A 136 2.34 5.66 9.01
N TYR A 137 3.12 4.64 8.61
CA TYR A 137 2.73 3.72 7.57
C TYR A 137 1.93 2.54 8.14
N PRO A 138 0.74 2.20 7.56
CA PRO A 138 -0.19 1.25 8.17
C PRO A 138 0.39 -0.14 8.40
N PHE A 139 1.28 -0.60 7.52
CA PHE A 139 1.91 -1.91 7.62
C PHE A 139 2.66 -2.13 8.95
N PHE A 140 3.36 -1.11 9.44
CA PHE A 140 4.10 -1.19 10.71
C PHE A 140 3.22 -0.95 11.94
N ASN A 141 1.98 -0.52 11.75
CA ASN A 141 1.02 -0.23 12.83
C ASN A 141 -0.38 -0.77 12.47
N PRO A 142 -0.55 -2.08 12.22
CA PRO A 142 -1.74 -2.65 11.57
C PRO A 142 -2.97 -2.77 12.49
N LYS A 143 -2.97 -2.11 13.66
CA LYS A 143 -3.94 -2.41 14.73
C LYS A 143 -5.37 -2.24 14.25
N ASP A 144 -6.13 -3.33 14.31
CA ASP A 144 -7.53 -3.43 13.90
C ASP A 144 -7.79 -3.08 12.41
N LEU A 145 -6.73 -3.08 11.58
CA LEU A 145 -6.83 -2.86 10.14
C LEU A 145 -7.04 -4.18 9.41
N ILE A 146 -7.95 -4.15 8.45
CA ILE A 146 -8.08 -5.20 7.44
C ILE A 146 -7.04 -5.02 6.34
N GLY A 147 -6.69 -3.77 6.04
CA GLY A 147 -5.72 -3.42 5.01
C GLY A 147 -5.62 -1.90 4.85
N PHE A 148 -4.92 -1.48 3.81
CA PHE A 148 -4.87 -0.07 3.39
C PHE A 148 -4.73 0.05 1.88
N GLY A 149 -5.13 1.19 1.31
CA GLY A 149 -5.18 1.43 -0.13
C GLY A 149 -4.92 2.90 -0.46
N ASN A 150 -4.85 3.23 -1.77
CA ASN A 150 -4.52 4.56 -2.29
C ASN A 150 -3.24 5.17 -1.68
N SER A 151 -2.31 4.32 -1.25
CA SER A 151 -1.10 4.73 -0.56
C SER A 151 0.10 4.80 -1.50
N TRP A 152 1.20 5.36 -1.01
CA TRP A 152 2.52 4.96 -1.49
C TRP A 152 2.72 3.47 -1.16
N ILE A 153 3.24 2.70 -2.11
CA ILE A 153 3.42 1.25 -1.91
C ILE A 153 4.76 0.99 -1.25
N PHE A 154 4.82 -0.06 -0.44
CA PHE A 154 6.05 -0.50 0.17
C PHE A 154 6.82 -1.31 -0.86
N ASN A 155 8.11 -1.00 -1.04
CA ASN A 155 8.99 -1.84 -1.86
C ASN A 155 9.38 -3.04 -1.01
N TRP A 156 9.02 -4.23 -1.46
CA TRP A 156 9.31 -5.46 -0.77
C TRP A 156 10.77 -5.90 -1.00
N PRO A 157 11.42 -6.57 -0.04
CA PRO A 157 12.79 -7.04 -0.21
C PRO A 157 13.00 -7.96 -1.44
N GLU A 158 11.97 -8.71 -1.83
CA GLU A 158 11.94 -9.60 -2.99
C GLU A 158 11.65 -8.89 -4.32
N ASP A 159 11.28 -7.61 -4.29
CA ASP A 159 11.06 -6.83 -5.50
C ASP A 159 12.40 -6.63 -6.22
N ASN A 160 12.62 -7.42 -7.27
CA ASN A 160 13.85 -7.40 -8.07
C ASN A 160 14.00 -6.16 -8.97
N GLU A 161 13.05 -5.23 -8.94
CA GLU A 161 13.06 -4.02 -9.77
C GLU A 161 13.04 -2.74 -8.93
N GLU A 162 13.94 -1.81 -9.26
CA GLU A 162 14.01 -0.44 -8.73
C GLU A 162 12.76 0.43 -9.07
N LEU A 163 11.71 -0.16 -9.66
CA LEU A 163 10.63 0.57 -10.34
C LEU A 163 9.21 0.06 -10.09
N LEU A 164 8.97 -0.82 -9.11
CA LEU A 164 7.62 -0.99 -8.59
C LEU A 164 7.15 0.22 -7.77
N LEU A 165 7.89 1.34 -7.77
CA LEU A 165 7.44 2.65 -7.31
C LEU A 165 6.27 3.17 -8.17
N ASN A 166 5.08 2.60 -7.99
CA ASN A 166 3.78 3.12 -8.42
C ASN A 166 3.89 3.93 -9.74
N PRO A 167 4.22 3.27 -10.87
CA PRO A 167 4.48 3.96 -12.13
C PRO A 167 3.31 4.89 -12.48
N VAL A 168 3.61 5.96 -13.22
CA VAL A 168 2.59 6.92 -13.67
C VAL A 168 1.44 6.14 -14.34
N GLY A 169 0.21 6.36 -13.90
CA GLY A 169 -0.96 5.61 -14.38
C GLY A 169 -1.28 4.34 -13.60
N SER A 170 -0.57 4.06 -12.50
CA SER A 170 -0.95 3.01 -11.54
C SER A 170 -1.61 3.57 -10.28
N ARG A 171 -2.42 2.75 -9.63
CA ARG A 171 -3.09 3.08 -8.36
C ARG A 171 -3.06 1.87 -7.44
N HIS A 172 -2.71 2.12 -6.19
CA HIS A 172 -2.78 1.11 -5.16
C HIS A 172 -4.23 0.92 -4.71
N VAL A 173 -4.80 -0.27 -4.91
CA VAL A 173 -6.17 -0.60 -4.54
C VAL A 173 -6.23 -1.03 -3.07
N ILE A 174 -5.49 -2.08 -2.71
CA ILE A 174 -5.44 -2.62 -1.36
C ILE A 174 -4.18 -3.45 -1.13
N THR A 175 -3.58 -3.32 0.05
CA THR A 175 -2.68 -4.29 0.69
C THR A 175 -3.43 -4.81 1.90
N THR A 176 -3.61 -6.12 2.00
CA THR A 176 -4.28 -6.76 3.14
C THR A 176 -3.33 -6.84 4.33
N LEU A 177 -3.87 -6.82 5.55
CA LEU A 177 -3.09 -6.82 6.80
C LEU A 177 -3.65 -7.77 7.87
N ARG A 178 -4.82 -8.36 7.64
CA ARG A 178 -5.51 -9.17 8.64
C ARG A 178 -4.87 -10.56 8.74
N GLU A 179 -4.72 -11.05 9.97
CA GLU A 179 -4.32 -12.42 10.37
C GLU A 179 -2.82 -12.72 10.31
N SER A 180 -2.13 -12.53 9.19
CA SER A 180 -0.67 -12.53 9.04
C SER A 180 -0.33 -12.58 7.53
N GLU A 181 0.93 -12.81 7.18
CA GLU A 181 1.28 -13.27 5.84
C GLU A 181 0.59 -14.60 5.45
N PRO A 182 0.40 -14.84 4.14
CA PRO A 182 0.73 -13.93 3.04
C PRO A 182 -0.21 -12.72 2.97
N TRP A 183 0.33 -11.56 2.62
CA TRP A 183 -0.48 -10.38 2.32
C TRP A 183 -0.79 -10.32 0.83
N TYR A 184 -1.98 -9.84 0.49
CA TYR A 184 -2.43 -9.68 -0.88
C TYR A 184 -2.40 -8.21 -1.23
N GLU A 185 -1.67 -7.86 -2.27
CA GLU A 185 -1.57 -6.51 -2.80
C GLU A 185 -2.21 -6.44 -4.18
N VAL A 186 -3.12 -5.49 -4.39
CA VAL A 186 -3.78 -5.26 -5.68
C VAL A 186 -3.45 -3.86 -6.17
N LEU A 187 -2.96 -3.79 -7.39
CA LEU A 187 -2.70 -2.55 -8.12
C LEU A 187 -3.63 -2.48 -9.34
N TYR A 188 -4.03 -1.27 -9.69
CA TYR A 188 -4.69 -0.98 -10.96
C TYR A 188 -3.71 -0.27 -11.88
N TYR A 189 -3.62 -0.71 -13.13
CA TYR A 189 -2.88 -0.07 -14.21
C TYR A 189 -3.86 0.28 -15.33
N GLU A 190 -3.72 1.45 -15.94
CA GLU A 190 -4.58 1.85 -17.08
C GLU A 190 -4.52 0.87 -18.26
N GLU A 191 -3.35 0.26 -18.52
CA GLU A 191 -3.12 -0.60 -19.68
C GLU A 191 -3.59 -2.05 -19.47
N THR A 192 -3.42 -2.58 -18.26
CA THR A 192 -3.65 -4.02 -17.96
C THR A 192 -4.81 -4.25 -17.00
N GLY A 193 -5.35 -3.20 -16.38
CA GLY A 193 -6.39 -3.31 -15.37
C GLY A 193 -5.83 -3.72 -14.00
N TYR A 194 -6.58 -4.55 -13.28
CA TYR A 194 -6.20 -4.99 -11.94
C TYR A 194 -5.19 -6.13 -11.98
N VAL A 195 -4.13 -6.00 -11.19
CA VAL A 195 -3.06 -6.99 -11.03
C VAL A 195 -2.87 -7.27 -9.55
N GLY A 196 -2.84 -8.55 -9.18
CA GLY A 196 -2.63 -9.01 -7.81
C GLY A 196 -1.22 -9.55 -7.59
N PHE A 197 -0.68 -9.32 -6.40
CA PHE A 197 0.60 -9.82 -5.91
C PHE A 197 0.41 -10.48 -4.54
N VAL A 198 1.03 -11.66 -4.36
CA VAL A 198 1.16 -12.32 -3.06
C VAL A 198 2.47 -11.88 -2.43
N ARG A 199 2.44 -11.39 -1.19
CA ARG A 199 3.58 -10.80 -0.47
C ARG A 199 3.90 -11.62 0.78
N THR A 200 5.19 -11.93 0.97
CA THR A 200 5.72 -12.76 2.06
C THR A 200 7.08 -12.22 2.50
N THR A 201 7.45 -12.31 3.79
CA THR A 201 8.77 -11.90 4.30
C THR A 201 9.78 -13.04 4.40
#